data_AF-A0A1J4RLK0-F1
#
_entry.id   AF-A0A1J4RLK0-F1
#
_cell.length_a   1.000
_cell.length_b   1.000
_cell.length_c   1.000
_cell.angle_alpha   90.00
_cell.angle_beta   90.00
_cell.angle_gamma   90.00
#
_symmetry.space_group_name_H-M   'P 1'
#
loop_
_entity.id
_entity.type
_entity.pdbx_description
1 polymer ?
#
loop_
_entity_poly.entity_id
_entity_poly.type
_entity_poly.pdbx_seq_one_letter_code
_entity_poly.pdbx_strand_id
1 'polypeptide(L)'
;MSQLILMIAKIDELDNPETLTELWRQSMPKVNLADITQAHYLNELESQVSETGWEAMRHLMVEQWRLTDGLLVEEFRQEQAGAVVGDGYDLLKVASRLGVVQLPRQVCYLLGNERHTLPGNAGLPEHEGQVTTRGLQEWVCLLPQDLPFGTAQRLLGWMAHEADCPIFKKVKTQNPPWAI
;
A
#
# COMPACT_ATOMS: atom_id res chain seq x y z
N MET A 1 20.48 -24.18 -6.63
CA MET A 1 20.12 -23.09 -5.70
C MET A 1 18.68 -22.72 -5.98
N SER A 2 17.80 -22.75 -4.97
CA SER A 2 16.39 -22.35 -5.06
C SER A 2 16.20 -20.98 -4.42
N GLN A 3 15.31 -20.16 -4.99
CA GLN A 3 14.96 -18.84 -4.47
C GLN A 3 13.44 -18.72 -4.50
N LEU A 4 12.85 -18.22 -3.43
CA LEU A 4 11.43 -17.92 -3.39
C LEU A 4 11.15 -16.60 -4.12
N ILE A 5 10.01 -16.52 -4.79
CA ILE A 5 9.50 -15.29 -5.39
C ILE A 5 8.08 -15.05 -4.87
N LEU A 6 7.72 -13.77 -4.74
CA LEU A 6 6.36 -13.33 -4.51
C LEU A 6 5.88 -12.59 -5.76
N MET A 7 4.67 -12.88 -6.21
CA MET A 7 4.10 -12.31 -7.43
C MET A 7 2.64 -11.92 -7.19
N ILE A 8 2.27 -10.75 -7.69
CA ILE A 8 0.87 -10.32 -7.82
C ILE A 8 0.55 -10.37 -9.31
N ALA A 9 -0.48 -11.13 -9.66
CA ALA A 9 -0.96 -11.26 -11.01
C ALA A 9 -2.48 -11.02 -11.05
N LYS A 10 -2.94 -10.47 -12.17
CA LYS A 10 -4.35 -10.28 -12.47
C LYS A 10 -4.79 -11.38 -13.42
N ILE A 11 -5.94 -11.97 -13.13
CA ILE A 11 -6.65 -12.81 -14.09
C ILE A 11 -7.51 -11.86 -14.93
N ASP A 12 -7.21 -11.76 -16.23
CA ASP A 12 -7.97 -10.91 -17.14
C ASP A 12 -9.34 -11.51 -17.48
N GLU A 13 -9.39 -12.85 -17.64
CA GLU A 13 -10.60 -13.60 -17.95
C GLU A 13 -10.77 -14.72 -16.92
N LEU A 14 -11.81 -14.64 -16.08
CA LEU A 14 -12.06 -15.65 -15.04
C LEU A 14 -12.31 -17.06 -15.62
N ASP A 15 -12.84 -17.13 -16.84
CA ASP A 15 -13.07 -18.38 -17.57
C ASP A 15 -11.78 -18.96 -18.20
N ASN A 16 -10.69 -18.19 -18.23
CA ASN A 16 -9.38 -18.62 -18.70
C ASN A 16 -8.26 -18.16 -17.75
N PRO A 17 -8.15 -18.77 -16.56
CA PRO A 17 -7.25 -18.32 -15.49
C PRO A 17 -5.77 -18.52 -15.82
N GLU A 18 -5.42 -19.20 -16.91
CA GLU A 18 -4.04 -19.37 -17.35
C GLU A 18 -3.49 -18.13 -18.06
N THR A 19 -4.39 -17.27 -18.58
CA THR A 19 -4.05 -15.92 -19.06
C THR A 19 -3.93 -14.96 -17.89
N LEU A 20 -2.70 -14.83 -17.40
CA LEU A 20 -2.34 -13.97 -16.27
C LEU A 20 -1.51 -12.78 -16.75
N THR A 21 -1.89 -11.59 -16.30
CA THR A 21 -1.05 -10.40 -16.41
C THR A 21 -0.27 -10.24 -15.11
N GLU A 22 1.05 -10.34 -15.18
CA GLU A 22 1.94 -10.03 -14.05
C GLU A 22 1.90 -8.54 -13.75
N LEU A 23 1.47 -8.17 -12.54
CA LEU A 23 1.40 -6.79 -12.08
C LEU A 23 2.62 -6.40 -11.26
N TRP A 24 3.15 -7.34 -10.48
CA TRP A 24 4.29 -7.10 -9.61
C TRP A 24 5.00 -8.41 -9.26
N ARG A 25 6.32 -8.34 -9.11
CA ARG A 25 7.17 -9.46 -8.70
C ARG A 25 8.32 -8.97 -7.84
N GLN A 26 8.58 -9.70 -6.77
CA GLN A 26 9.74 -9.49 -5.91
C GLN A 26 10.41 -10.83 -5.61
N SER A 27 11.73 -10.85 -5.71
CA SER A 27 12.51 -11.99 -5.26
C SER A 27 12.73 -11.92 -3.75
N MET A 28 12.52 -13.03 -3.05
CA MET A 28 12.85 -13.14 -1.63
C MET A 28 14.38 -13.18 -1.44
N PRO A 29 14.88 -12.81 -0.24
CA PRO A 29 16.30 -12.89 0.06
C PRO A 29 16.88 -14.28 -0.21
N LYS A 30 18.10 -14.33 -0.74
CA LYS A 30 18.80 -15.59 -0.98
C LYS A 30 19.21 -16.19 0.36
N VAL A 31 18.89 -17.47 0.56
CA VAL A 31 19.36 -18.22 1.72
C VAL A 31 20.80 -18.65 1.46
N ASN A 32 21.73 -18.13 2.24
CA ASN A 32 23.14 -18.55 2.23
C ASN A 32 23.52 -19.09 3.61
N LEU A 33 23.89 -20.38 3.66
CA LEU A 33 24.27 -21.04 4.91
C LEU A 33 25.51 -20.41 5.56
N ALA A 34 26.39 -19.79 4.77
CA ALA A 34 27.59 -19.13 5.28
C ALA A 34 27.28 -17.83 6.06
N ASP A 35 26.13 -17.22 5.83
CA ASP A 35 25.72 -15.95 6.45
C ASP A 35 24.82 -16.17 7.68
N ILE A 36 24.55 -17.44 8.04
CA ILE A 36 23.70 -17.79 9.19
C ILE A 36 24.49 -17.60 10.49
N THR A 37 24.28 -16.44 11.11
CA THR A 37 24.73 -16.18 12.48
C THR A 37 23.58 -16.45 13.45
N GLN A 38 23.72 -17.47 14.33
CA GLN A 38 22.64 -17.98 15.19
C GLN A 38 21.92 -16.88 15.99
N ALA A 39 22.65 -15.86 16.45
CA ALA A 39 22.10 -14.78 17.26
C ALA A 39 21.18 -13.80 16.50
N HIS A 40 21.37 -13.66 15.18
CA HIS A 40 20.69 -12.62 14.38
C HIS A 40 19.85 -13.17 13.24
N TYR A 41 20.08 -14.41 12.82
CA TYR A 41 19.48 -14.97 11.62
C TYR A 41 17.95 -14.90 11.60
N LEU A 42 17.28 -15.30 12.69
CA LEU A 42 15.81 -15.27 12.74
C LEU A 42 15.26 -13.84 12.71
N ASN A 43 15.92 -12.90 13.39
CA ASN A 43 15.50 -11.50 13.41
C ASN A 43 15.65 -10.86 12.02
N GLU A 44 16.77 -11.12 11.34
CA GLU A 44 17.01 -10.62 9.97
C GLU A 44 16.05 -11.26 8.96
N LEU A 45 15.79 -12.57 9.10
CA LEU A 45 14.82 -13.27 8.26
C LEU A 45 13.42 -12.69 8.43
N GLU A 46 12.97 -12.50 9.67
CA GLU A 46 11.67 -11.87 9.97
C GLU A 46 11.60 -10.45 9.41
N SER A 47 12.65 -9.63 9.60
CA SER A 47 12.71 -8.27 9.09
C SER A 47 12.57 -8.24 7.57
N GLN A 48 13.32 -9.08 6.84
CA GLN A 48 13.32 -9.08 5.38
C GLN A 48 12.02 -9.63 4.79
N VAL A 49 11.47 -10.70 5.38
CA VAL A 49 10.17 -11.27 4.98
C VAL A 49 9.06 -10.25 5.25
N SER A 50 9.11 -9.57 6.39
CA SER A 50 8.16 -8.50 6.72
C SER A 50 8.26 -7.35 5.72
N GLU A 51 9.44 -6.76 5.51
CA GLU A 51 9.63 -5.66 4.56
C GLU A 51 9.05 -5.99 3.17
N THR A 52 9.33 -7.19 2.67
CA THR A 52 8.79 -7.67 1.38
C THR A 52 7.27 -7.88 1.41
N GLY A 53 6.75 -8.52 2.46
CA GLY A 53 5.31 -8.77 2.61
C GLY A 53 4.51 -7.47 2.71
N TRP A 54 5.04 -6.47 3.39
CA TRP A 54 4.43 -5.15 3.50
C TRP A 54 4.37 -4.41 2.17
N GLU A 55 5.44 -4.46 1.38
CA GLU A 55 5.43 -3.91 0.03
C GLU A 55 4.39 -4.60 -0.86
N ALA A 56 4.34 -5.94 -0.80
CA ALA A 56 3.33 -6.71 -1.53
C ALA A 56 1.90 -6.35 -1.12
N MET A 57 1.63 -6.21 0.19
CA MET A 57 0.31 -5.80 0.67
C MET A 57 -0.08 -4.39 0.20
N ARG A 58 0.86 -3.44 0.14
CA ARG A 58 0.61 -2.11 -0.41
C ARG A 58 0.27 -2.16 -1.90
N HIS A 59 1.05 -2.90 -2.69
CA HIS A 59 0.75 -3.11 -4.10
C HIS A 59 -0.62 -3.77 -4.29
N LEU A 60 -0.92 -4.82 -3.52
CA LEU A 60 -2.20 -5.50 -3.60
C LEU A 60 -3.37 -4.55 -3.29
N MET A 61 -3.24 -3.68 -2.29
CA MET A 61 -4.26 -2.68 -1.97
C MET A 61 -4.48 -1.70 -3.13
N VAL A 62 -3.42 -1.23 -3.79
CA VAL A 62 -3.51 -0.34 -4.96
C VAL A 62 -4.16 -1.06 -6.14
N GLU A 63 -3.78 -2.30 -6.42
CA GLU A 63 -4.33 -3.06 -7.55
C GLU A 63 -5.80 -3.45 -7.34
N GLN A 64 -6.18 -3.82 -6.11
CA GLN A 64 -7.59 -4.01 -5.76
C GLN A 64 -8.40 -2.72 -5.90
N TRP A 65 -7.79 -1.58 -5.55
CA TRP A 65 -8.41 -0.28 -5.77
C TRP A 65 -8.60 0.02 -7.25
N ARG A 66 -7.60 -0.25 -8.12
CA ARG A 66 -7.73 -0.04 -9.58
C ARG A 66 -8.90 -0.81 -10.18
N LEU A 67 -9.11 -2.06 -9.73
CA LEU A 67 -10.26 -2.85 -10.14
C LEU A 67 -11.58 -2.20 -9.70
N THR A 68 -11.64 -1.75 -8.43
CA THR A 68 -12.81 -1.07 -7.88
C THR A 68 -13.12 0.23 -8.60
N ASP A 69 -12.11 1.09 -8.79
CA ASP A 69 -12.21 2.36 -9.51
C ASP A 69 -12.69 2.15 -10.95
N GLY A 70 -12.14 1.13 -11.65
CA GLY A 70 -12.59 0.75 -12.99
C GLY A 70 -14.06 0.38 -13.04
N LEU A 71 -14.55 -0.44 -12.10
CA LEU A 71 -15.97 -0.81 -12.02
C LEU A 71 -16.87 0.42 -11.78
N LEU A 72 -16.49 1.30 -10.86
CA LEU A 72 -17.24 2.53 -10.57
C LEU A 72 -17.25 3.51 -11.75
N VAL A 73 -16.15 3.59 -12.50
CA VAL A 73 -16.07 4.40 -13.72
C VAL A 73 -16.97 3.83 -14.82
N GLU A 74 -17.00 2.51 -14.99
CA GLU A 74 -17.89 1.87 -15.98
C GLU A 74 -19.37 2.04 -15.61
N GLU A 75 -19.73 1.85 -14.34
CA GLU A 75 -21.09 2.13 -13.85
C GLU A 75 -21.48 3.59 -14.11
N PHE A 76 -20.60 4.53 -13.75
CA PHE A 76 -20.81 5.95 -14.02
C PHE A 76 -20.98 6.24 -15.52
N ARG A 77 -20.17 5.62 -16.39
CA ARG A 77 -20.30 5.77 -17.85
C ARG A 77 -21.64 5.30 -18.39
N GLN A 78 -22.22 4.25 -17.81
CA GLN A 78 -23.53 3.73 -18.20
C GLN A 78 -24.67 4.66 -17.78
N GLU A 79 -24.53 5.37 -16.65
CA GLU A 79 -25.53 6.30 -16.13
C GLU A 79 -25.54 7.66 -16.84
N GLN A 80 -24.39 8.10 -17.38
CA GLN A 80 -24.28 9.41 -18.00
C GLN A 80 -24.82 9.42 -19.43
N ALA A 81 -25.72 10.36 -19.71
CA ALA A 81 -26.15 10.64 -21.07
C ALA A 81 -25.08 11.46 -21.81
N GLY A 82 -24.13 10.79 -22.48
CA GLY A 82 -23.16 11.45 -23.35
C GLY A 82 -21.78 10.79 -23.35
N ALA A 83 -20.84 11.43 -24.05
CA ALA A 83 -19.47 10.94 -24.11
C ALA A 83 -18.71 11.30 -22.83
N VAL A 84 -18.27 10.27 -22.11
CA VAL A 84 -17.38 10.36 -20.95
C VAL A 84 -16.00 9.86 -21.37
N VAL A 85 -14.97 10.69 -21.17
CA VAL A 85 -13.59 10.35 -21.57
C VAL A 85 -12.72 10.31 -20.33
N GLY A 86 -11.81 9.33 -20.25
CA GLY A 86 -10.79 9.30 -19.20
C GLY A 86 -9.74 10.39 -19.41
N ASP A 87 -9.44 11.16 -18.37
CA ASP A 87 -8.52 12.30 -18.37
C ASP A 87 -7.40 12.13 -17.33
N GLY A 88 -6.70 11.00 -17.40
CA GLY A 88 -5.63 10.67 -16.47
C GLY A 88 -6.12 10.27 -15.07
N TYR A 89 -5.25 10.37 -14.08
CA TYR A 89 -5.50 9.90 -12.72
C TYR A 89 -5.15 10.96 -11.69
N ASP A 90 -6.01 11.08 -10.68
CA ASP A 90 -5.74 11.85 -9.48
C ASP A 90 -5.38 10.92 -8.32
N LEU A 91 -4.30 11.21 -7.61
CA LEU A 91 -3.77 10.34 -6.56
C LEU A 91 -4.34 10.73 -5.20
N LEU A 92 -5.09 9.82 -4.59
CA LEU A 92 -5.59 9.98 -3.23
C LEU A 92 -4.63 9.39 -2.22
N LYS A 93 -4.15 10.22 -1.29
CA LYS A 93 -3.38 9.76 -0.13
C LYS A 93 -4.30 9.02 0.84
N VAL A 94 -3.97 7.76 1.13
CA VAL A 94 -4.67 6.96 2.13
C VAL A 94 -3.71 6.50 3.21
N ALA A 95 -3.95 6.92 4.44
CA ALA A 95 -3.24 6.42 5.61
C ALA A 95 -3.92 5.13 6.12
N SER A 96 -3.14 4.06 6.21
CA SER A 96 -3.64 2.75 6.62
C SER A 96 -2.65 2.03 7.53
N ARG A 97 -3.08 0.89 8.07
CA ARG A 97 -2.18 -0.05 8.74
C ARG A 97 -1.16 -0.70 7.79
N LEU A 98 -1.25 -0.53 6.47
CA LEU A 98 -0.23 -0.98 5.49
C LEU A 98 0.80 0.12 5.18
N GLY A 99 0.59 1.28 5.80
CA GLY A 99 1.30 2.51 5.58
C GLY A 99 0.50 3.52 4.77
N VAL A 100 1.16 4.59 4.35
CA VAL A 100 0.59 5.58 3.43
C VAL A 100 0.67 5.04 2.00
N VAL A 101 -0.49 4.87 1.37
CA VAL A 101 -0.61 4.44 -0.02
C VAL A 101 -1.23 5.54 -0.87
N GLN A 102 -0.89 5.57 -2.16
CA GLN A 102 -1.48 6.47 -3.14
C GLN A 102 -2.46 5.67 -4.00
N LEU A 103 -3.76 5.94 -3.83
CA LEU A 103 -4.80 5.28 -4.60
C LEU A 103 -5.10 6.10 -5.87
N PRO A 104 -4.84 5.56 -7.08
CA PRO A 104 -5.14 6.26 -8.31
C PRO A 104 -6.64 6.25 -8.58
N ARG A 105 -7.23 7.42 -8.83
CA ARG A 105 -8.64 7.57 -9.19
C ARG A 105 -8.73 8.12 -10.61
N GLN A 106 -9.45 7.44 -11.48
CA GLN A 106 -9.61 7.90 -12.86
C GLN A 106 -10.41 9.21 -12.88
N VAL A 107 -9.78 10.27 -13.40
CA VAL A 107 -10.49 11.51 -13.72
C VAL A 107 -11.31 11.26 -14.99
N CYS A 108 -12.59 11.62 -14.96
CA CYS A 108 -13.48 11.52 -16.11
C CYS A 108 -13.91 12.92 -16.54
N TYR A 109 -13.80 13.22 -17.83
CA TYR A 109 -14.30 14.44 -18.44
C TYR A 109 -15.65 14.20 -19.11
N LEU A 110 -16.66 14.96 -18.71
CA LEU A 110 -18.00 14.96 -19.28
C LEU A 110 -18.09 16.01 -20.39
N LEU A 111 -18.07 15.58 -21.65
CA LEU A 111 -18.09 16.48 -22.80
C LEU A 111 -19.36 17.35 -22.85
N GLY A 112 -20.52 16.82 -22.47
CA GLY A 112 -21.79 17.55 -22.53
C GLY A 112 -21.90 18.72 -21.55
N ASN A 113 -21.15 18.67 -20.44
CA ASN A 113 -21.24 19.65 -19.35
C ASN A 113 -19.89 20.35 -19.07
N GLU A 114 -18.87 20.08 -19.89
CA GLU A 114 -17.50 20.57 -19.75
C GLU A 114 -16.94 20.46 -18.32
N ARG A 115 -17.14 19.30 -17.68
CA ARG A 115 -16.84 19.10 -16.26
C ARG A 115 -15.99 17.85 -16.01
N HIS A 116 -14.99 17.98 -15.14
CA HIS A 116 -14.25 16.86 -14.59
C HIS A 116 -14.94 16.28 -13.35
N THR A 117 -14.92 14.97 -13.23
CA THR A 117 -15.47 14.22 -12.10
C THR A 117 -14.58 13.03 -11.75
N LEU A 118 -14.73 12.52 -10.52
CA LEU A 118 -14.00 11.38 -9.97
C LEU A 118 -15.00 10.31 -9.53
N PRO A 119 -15.44 9.42 -10.44
CA PRO A 119 -16.44 8.39 -10.11
C PRO A 119 -15.99 7.47 -8.97
N GLY A 120 -14.69 7.19 -8.88
CA GLY A 120 -14.11 6.40 -7.80
C GLY A 120 -14.43 6.91 -6.40
N ASN A 121 -14.75 8.19 -6.22
CA ASN A 121 -15.15 8.73 -4.91
C ASN A 121 -16.43 8.09 -4.35
N ALA A 122 -17.27 7.47 -5.17
CA ALA A 122 -18.44 6.72 -4.70
C ALA A 122 -18.07 5.52 -3.82
N GLY A 123 -16.88 4.93 -4.02
CA GLY A 123 -16.37 3.81 -3.22
C GLY A 123 -15.62 4.23 -1.95
N LEU A 124 -15.52 5.52 -1.66
CA LEU A 124 -14.73 6.07 -0.56
C LEU A 124 -15.64 6.74 0.48
N PRO A 125 -15.21 6.81 1.76
CA PRO A 125 -15.89 7.66 2.73
C PRO A 125 -15.79 9.13 2.31
N GLU A 126 -16.69 9.97 2.83
CA GLU A 126 -16.62 11.41 2.63
C GLU A 126 -15.27 11.99 3.08
N HIS A 127 -14.64 12.79 2.23
CA HIS A 127 -13.30 13.33 2.45
C HIS A 127 -13.06 14.61 1.63
N GLU A 128 -12.27 15.53 2.17
CA GLU A 128 -11.75 16.72 1.46
C GLU A 128 -10.26 16.61 1.12
N GLY A 129 -9.66 15.44 1.37
CA GLY A 129 -8.23 15.21 1.23
C GLY A 129 -7.86 13.78 1.60
N GLN A 130 -6.90 13.61 2.50
CA GLN A 130 -6.44 12.29 2.92
C GLN A 130 -7.58 11.44 3.54
N VAL A 131 -7.69 10.18 3.12
CA VAL A 131 -8.54 9.19 3.79
C VAL A 131 -7.71 8.41 4.81
N THR A 132 -8.29 8.13 5.98
CA THR A 132 -7.67 7.23 6.97
C THR A 132 -8.54 6.00 7.11
N THR A 133 -7.99 4.81 6.94
CA THR A 133 -8.80 3.59 7.06
C THR A 133 -9.28 3.41 8.50
N ARG A 134 -10.48 2.84 8.67
CA ARG A 134 -11.07 2.59 10.01
C ARG A 134 -10.10 1.88 10.95
N GLY A 135 -9.39 0.87 10.45
CA GLY A 135 -8.42 0.13 11.25
C GLY A 135 -7.33 1.04 11.83
N LEU A 136 -6.86 2.05 11.10
CA LEU A 136 -5.90 3.02 11.65
C LEU A 136 -6.59 4.06 12.54
N GLN A 137 -7.78 4.54 12.18
CA GLN A 137 -8.57 5.46 13.01
C GLN A 137 -8.84 4.91 14.42
N GLU A 138 -9.14 3.62 14.53
CA GLU A 138 -9.35 2.97 15.84
C GLU A 138 -8.12 3.11 16.74
N TRP A 139 -6.91 2.93 16.20
CA TRP A 139 -5.67 3.16 16.96
C TRP A 139 -5.44 4.63 17.28
N VAL A 140 -5.78 5.54 16.35
CA VAL A 140 -5.70 6.99 16.58
C VAL A 140 -6.58 7.42 17.74
N CYS A 141 -7.76 6.80 17.91
CA CYS A 141 -8.68 7.13 18.99
C CYS A 141 -8.32 6.49 20.34
N LEU A 142 -7.70 5.31 20.33
CA LEU A 142 -7.39 4.55 21.55
C LEU A 142 -6.05 4.95 22.18
N LEU A 143 -4.98 5.07 21.37
CA LEU A 143 -3.63 5.29 21.90
C LEU A 143 -3.48 6.58 22.72
N PRO A 144 -4.09 7.72 22.35
CA PRO A 144 -3.98 8.95 23.15
C PRO A 144 -4.73 8.89 24.50
N GLN A 145 -5.59 7.89 24.73
CA GLN A 145 -6.27 7.73 26.03
C GLN A 145 -5.29 7.22 27.10
N ASP A 146 -4.35 6.38 26.69
CA ASP A 146 -3.42 5.70 27.60
C ASP A 146 -1.98 6.23 27.50
N LEU A 147 -1.64 6.94 26.42
CA LEU A 147 -0.27 7.39 26.15
C LEU A 147 -0.19 8.91 25.94
N PRO A 148 0.93 9.55 26.33
CA PRO A 148 1.20 10.93 25.96
C PRO A 148 1.12 11.12 24.45
N PHE A 149 0.59 12.26 24.01
CA PHE A 149 0.40 12.58 22.60
C PHE A 149 1.63 12.29 21.73
N GLY A 150 2.83 12.71 22.15
CA GLY A 150 4.06 12.46 21.40
C GLY A 150 4.46 10.98 21.30
N THR A 151 4.03 10.13 22.23
CA THR A 151 4.24 8.67 22.16
C THR A 151 3.20 8.03 21.25
N ALA A 152 1.93 8.42 21.37
CA ALA A 152 0.86 7.95 20.48
C ALA A 152 1.15 8.33 19.01
N GLN A 153 1.52 9.59 18.74
CA GLN A 153 1.86 10.08 17.40
C GLN A 153 3.01 9.27 16.79
N ARG A 154 4.07 9.03 17.56
CA ARG A 154 5.20 8.23 17.11
C ARG A 154 4.75 6.80 16.79
N LEU A 155 3.96 6.15 17.66
CA LEU A 155 3.51 4.77 17.44
C LEU A 155 2.62 4.66 16.20
N LEU A 156 1.73 5.63 16.01
CA LEU A 156 0.90 5.74 14.82
C LEU A 156 1.74 5.93 13.55
N GLY A 157 2.75 6.80 13.59
CA GLY A 157 3.68 6.97 12.47
C GLY A 157 4.48 5.69 12.16
N TRP A 158 4.81 4.89 13.18
CA TRP A 158 5.47 3.59 12.99
C TRP A 158 4.51 2.57 12.35
N MET A 159 3.28 2.46 12.86
CA MET A 159 2.24 1.60 12.29
C MET A 159 1.86 1.99 10.86
N ALA A 160 1.88 3.29 10.55
CA ALA A 160 1.64 3.83 9.22
C ALA A 160 2.91 3.88 8.36
N HIS A 161 4.02 3.28 8.80
CA HIS A 161 5.29 3.22 8.08
C HIS A 161 5.70 4.58 7.49
N GLU A 162 5.50 5.66 8.23
CA GLU A 162 5.92 6.99 7.82
C GLU A 162 7.45 7.05 7.76
N ALA A 163 7.99 7.53 6.64
CA ALA A 163 9.43 7.53 6.35
C ALA A 163 10.27 8.22 7.45
N ASP A 164 9.69 9.21 8.14
CA ASP A 164 10.35 10.00 9.16
C ASP A 164 9.99 9.59 10.60
N CYS A 165 9.31 8.45 10.81
CA CYS A 165 8.94 8.03 12.16
C CYS A 165 10.19 7.68 12.99
N PRO A 166 10.47 8.40 14.10
CA PRO A 166 11.73 8.30 14.80
C PRO A 166 11.83 7.14 15.80
N ILE A 167 10.80 6.28 15.96
CA ILE A 167 10.77 5.30 17.07
C ILE A 167 11.97 4.36 17.03
N PHE A 168 12.39 3.93 15.84
CA PHE A 168 13.58 3.11 15.69
C PHE A 168 14.26 3.45 14.37
N LYS A 169 14.96 4.60 14.30
CA LYS A 169 15.99 4.74 13.26
C LYS A 169 16.91 3.53 13.42
N LYS A 170 17.01 2.67 12.39
CA LYS A 170 17.97 1.55 12.35
C LYS A 170 19.29 2.11 12.88
N VAL A 171 19.68 1.72 14.10
CA VAL A 171 21.02 1.99 14.59
C VAL A 171 21.88 1.24 13.60
N LYS A 172 22.56 1.95 12.70
CA LYS A 172 23.67 1.36 11.96
C LYS A 172 24.57 0.77 13.03
N THR A 173 24.61 -0.54 13.13
CA THR A 173 25.59 -1.25 13.94
C THR A 173 26.95 -0.84 13.37
N GLN A 174 27.52 0.23 13.92
CA GLN A 174 28.92 0.49 13.76
C GLN A 174 29.60 -0.73 14.38
N ASN A 175 30.40 -1.44 13.58
CA ASN A 175 31.25 -2.52 14.10
C ASN A 175 31.95 -2.01 15.36
N PRO A 176 31.91 -2.75 16.47
CA PRO A 176 32.62 -2.31 17.66
C PRO A 176 34.13 -2.24 17.34
N PRO A 177 34.86 -1.25 17.89
CA PRO A 177 36.25 -0.94 17.52
C PRO A 177 37.29 -2.01 17.89
N TRP A 178 36.87 -3.22 18.28
CA TRP A 178 37.76 -4.34 18.62
C TRP A 178 37.67 -5.51 17.64
N ALA A 179 36.93 -5.40 16.53
CA ALA A 179 36.98 -6.38 15.45
C ALA A 179 38.14 -6.04 14.47
N ILE A 180 39.37 -6.38 14.88
CA ILE A 180 40.51 -6.68 14.01
C ILE A 180 40.99 -8.09 14.39
#